data_AF-A0A7R9Z1S1-F1
#
_entry.id   AF-A0A7R9Z1S1-F1
#
_cell.length_a   1.000
_cell.length_b   1.000
_cell.length_c   1.000
_cell.angle_alpha   90.00
_cell.angle_beta   90.00
_cell.angle_gamma   90.00
#
_symmetry.space_group_name_H-M   'P 1'
#
loop_
_entity.id
_entity.type
_entity.pdbx_description
1 polymer ?
#
loop_
_entity_poly.entity_id
_entity_poly.type
_entity_poly.pdbx_seq_one_letter_code
_entity_poly.pdbx_strand_id
1 'polypeptide(L)'
;EELKKGYADHLPLLMAGLRFVDRKDGRGERLQAIKDAADEATKLVSTTDLALHFGTDYDKEDPIACKEHKEMEEKKKCLVEALARKARAVSEMNEEPSDGFG
;
A
#
# COMPACT_ATOMS: atom_id res chain seq x y z
N GLU A 1 -18.15 6.62 3.04
CA GLU A 1 -17.77 5.41 3.78
C GLU A 1 -18.42 4.11 3.27
N GLU A 2 -19.45 4.16 2.40
CA GLU A 2 -20.15 2.93 1.94
C GLU A 2 -19.37 2.07 0.92
N LEU A 3 -18.49 2.65 0.10
CA LEU A 3 -17.69 1.91 -0.89
C LEU A 3 -16.66 0.95 -0.27
N LYS A 4 -16.10 1.29 0.90
CA LYS A 4 -15.11 0.43 1.59
C LYS A 4 -15.75 -0.82 2.22
N LYS A 5 -17.03 -0.76 2.61
CA LYS A 5 -17.74 -1.90 3.23
C LYS A 5 -18.13 -2.98 2.22
N GLY A 6 -18.38 -2.62 0.96
CA GLY A 6 -18.72 -3.57 -0.09
C GLY A 6 -17.52 -4.15 -0.85
N TYR A 7 -16.35 -3.52 -0.74
CA TYR A 7 -15.14 -3.87 -1.49
C TYR A 7 -13.90 -3.87 -0.58
N ALA A 8 -14.03 -4.49 0.59
CA ALA A 8 -12.96 -4.59 1.58
C ALA A 8 -11.70 -5.25 1.00
N ASP A 9 -11.85 -6.14 0.01
CA ASP A 9 -10.74 -6.88 -0.61
C ASP A 9 -10.24 -6.25 -1.93
N HIS A 10 -10.74 -5.08 -2.32
CA HIS A 10 -10.37 -4.46 -3.58
C HIS A 10 -9.15 -3.55 -3.44
N LEU A 11 -7.97 -4.12 -3.68
CA LEU A 11 -6.68 -3.45 -3.53
C LEU A 11 -6.57 -2.09 -4.24
N PRO A 12 -7.03 -1.90 -5.51
CA PRO A 12 -6.98 -0.60 -6.18
C PRO A 12 -7.80 0.48 -5.47
N LEU A 13 -8.94 0.11 -4.88
CA LEU A 13 -9.81 1.05 -4.15
C LEU A 13 -9.13 1.52 -2.85
N LEU A 14 -8.49 0.60 -2.12
CA LEU A 14 -7.73 0.95 -0.91
C LEU A 14 -6.51 1.80 -1.23
N MET A 15 -5.78 1.50 -2.31
CA MET A 15 -4.67 2.31 -2.78
C MET A 15 -5.12 3.72 -3.20
N ALA A 16 -6.26 3.85 -3.87
CA ALA A 16 -6.85 5.16 -4.20
C ALA A 16 -7.24 5.93 -2.93
N GLY A 17 -7.80 5.24 -1.93
CA GLY A 17 -8.10 5.81 -0.62
C GLY A 17 -6.83 6.29 0.11
N LEU A 18 -5.78 5.46 0.14
CA LEU A 18 -4.49 5.82 0.73
C LEU A 18 -3.89 7.05 0.04
N ARG A 19 -3.93 7.09 -1.29
CA ARG A 19 -3.49 8.25 -2.10
C ARG A 19 -4.27 9.52 -1.79
N PHE A 20 -5.57 9.39 -1.52
CA PHE A 20 -6.43 10.51 -1.17
C PHE A 20 -6.12 11.06 0.22
N VAL A 21 -5.93 10.19 1.21
CA VAL A 21 -5.61 10.57 2.58
C VAL A 21 -4.19 11.15 2.68
N ASP A 22 -3.24 10.62 1.90
CA ASP A 22 -1.84 11.07 1.83
C ASP A 22 -1.64 12.29 0.89
N ARG A 23 -2.71 13.05 0.61
CA ARG A 23 -2.57 14.36 -0.05
C ARG A 23 -1.85 15.36 0.86
N LYS A 24 -1.10 16.28 0.26
CA LYS A 24 -0.25 17.26 0.97
C LYS A 24 -1.00 18.13 1.98
N ASP A 25 -2.22 18.55 1.65
CA ASP A 25 -3.00 19.42 2.51
C ASP A 25 -3.49 18.64 3.74
N GLY A 26 -3.15 19.07 4.96
CA GLY A 26 -3.59 18.40 6.19
C GLY A 26 -3.03 16.99 6.40
N ARG A 27 -1.85 16.69 5.83
CA ARG A 27 -1.18 15.39 6.00
C ARG A 27 -0.75 15.14 7.45
N GLY A 28 -0.22 16.16 8.12
CA GLY A 28 0.23 16.07 9.53
C GLY A 28 -0.86 15.66 10.51
N GLU A 29 -2.09 16.13 10.30
CA GLU A 29 -3.25 15.76 11.14
C GLU A 29 -3.83 14.38 10.80
N ARG A 30 -3.44 13.82 9.65
CA ARG A 30 -3.96 12.56 9.11
C ARG A 30 -2.94 11.44 9.05
N LEU A 31 -1.75 11.62 9.63
CA LEU A 31 -0.70 10.62 9.66
C LEU A 31 -1.22 9.27 10.17
N GLN A 32 -2.04 9.27 11.21
CA GLN A 32 -2.63 8.05 11.77
C GLN A 32 -3.57 7.36 10.76
N ALA A 33 -4.42 8.12 10.08
CA ALA A 33 -5.29 7.59 9.04
C ALA A 33 -4.52 7.05 7.82
N ILE A 34 -3.37 7.65 7.48
CA ILE A 34 -2.47 7.14 6.42
C ILE A 34 -1.89 5.79 6.83
N LYS A 35 -1.41 5.68 8.07
CA LYS A 35 -0.88 4.43 8.62
C LYS A 35 -1.94 3.33 8.61
N ASP A 36 -3.15 3.61 9.09
CA ASP A 36 -4.23 2.62 9.17
C ASP A 36 -4.69 2.17 7.77
N ALA A 37 -4.83 3.10 6.82
CA ALA A 37 -5.16 2.77 5.44
C ALA A 37 -4.05 1.96 4.74
N ALA A 38 -2.78 2.24 5.04
CA ALA A 38 -1.67 1.45 4.52
C ALA A 38 -1.65 0.05 5.14
N ASP A 39 -1.92 -0.08 6.44
CA ASP A 39 -2.02 -1.36 7.13
C ASP A 39 -3.13 -2.24 6.57
N GLU A 40 -4.30 -1.68 6.28
CA GLU A 40 -5.38 -2.38 5.56
C GLU A 40 -4.92 -2.89 4.18
N ALA A 41 -4.27 -2.05 3.37
CA ALA A 41 -3.77 -2.44 2.06
C ALA A 41 -2.71 -3.55 2.15
N THR A 42 -1.82 -3.51 3.16
CA THR A 42 -0.81 -4.56 3.35
C THR A 42 -1.39 -5.90 3.81
N LYS A 43 -2.50 -5.90 4.55
CA LYS A 43 -3.18 -7.14 4.99
C LYS A 43 -3.78 -7.94 3.83
N LEU A 44 -4.18 -7.26 2.75
CA LEU A 44 -4.73 -7.92 1.56
C LEU A 44 -3.67 -8.54 0.66
N VAL A 45 -2.42 -8.10 0.78
CA VAL A 45 -1.32 -8.63 -0.03
C VAL A 45 -0.53 -9.62 0.80
N SER A 46 -0.72 -10.90 0.51
CA SER A 46 0.09 -11.97 1.10
C SER A 46 1.54 -11.88 0.58
N THR A 47 2.46 -11.52 1.48
CA THR A 47 3.89 -11.49 1.20
C THR A 47 4.44 -12.88 0.92
N THR A 48 3.86 -13.92 1.54
CA THR A 48 4.19 -15.33 1.29
C THR A 48 3.85 -15.72 -0.15
N ASP A 49 2.65 -15.37 -0.64
CA ASP A 49 2.22 -15.74 -1.99
C ASP A 49 3.05 -15.00 -3.05
N LEU A 50 3.39 -13.73 -2.80
CA LEU A 50 4.34 -12.99 -3.64
C LEU A 50 5.73 -13.65 -3.64
N ALA A 51 6.25 -14.05 -2.47
CA ALA A 51 7.56 -14.69 -2.39
C ALA A 51 7.59 -16.04 -3.12
N LEU A 52 6.52 -16.83 -3.03
CA LEU A 52 6.38 -18.08 -3.76
C LEU A 52 6.33 -17.84 -5.28
N HIS A 53 5.48 -16.93 -5.74
CA HIS A 53 5.31 -16.66 -7.17
C HIS A 53 6.55 -16.01 -7.80
N PHE A 54 7.26 -15.13 -7.09
CA PHE A 54 8.51 -14.52 -7.58
C PHE A 54 9.74 -15.39 -7.31
N GLY A 55 9.63 -16.42 -6.48
CA GLY A 55 10.69 -17.40 -6.21
C GLY A 55 10.77 -18.53 -7.23
N THR A 56 9.72 -18.70 -8.04
CA THR A 56 9.64 -19.68 -9.13
C THR A 56 9.60 -18.96 -10.48
N ASP A 57 10.25 -19.53 -11.50
CA ASP A 57 10.08 -19.04 -12.86
C ASP A 57 8.66 -19.37 -13.35
N TYR A 58 8.09 -18.50 -14.16
CA TYR A 58 6.75 -18.67 -14.72
C TYR A 58 6.84 -18.92 -16.22
N ASP A 59 5.91 -19.68 -16.76
CA ASP A 59 5.89 -19.95 -18.20
C ASP A 59 5.53 -18.68 -18.98
N LYS A 60 6.45 -18.24 -19.84
CA LYS A 60 6.30 -17.03 -20.67
C LYS A 60 5.52 -17.30 -21.95
N GLU A 61 5.34 -18.57 -22.31
CA GLU A 61 4.58 -19.00 -23.47
C GLU A 61 3.11 -19.25 -23.13
N ASP A 62 2.78 -19.45 -21.84
CA ASP A 62 1.40 -19.53 -21.35
C ASP A 62 0.81 -18.12 -21.08
N PRO A 63 -0.24 -17.71 -21.81
CA PRO A 63 -0.92 -16.44 -21.59
C PRO A 63 -1.60 -16.34 -20.21
N ILE A 64 -1.97 -17.46 -19.58
CA ILE A 64 -2.57 -17.47 -18.24
C ILE A 64 -1.50 -17.13 -17.19
N ALA A 65 -0.36 -17.83 -17.23
CA ALA A 65 0.78 -17.56 -16.35
C ALA A 65 1.31 -16.11 -16.51
N CYS A 66 1.37 -15.60 -17.75
CA CYS A 66 1.74 -14.20 -17.99
C CYS A 66 0.74 -13.19 -17.40
N LYS A 67 -0.56 -13.52 -17.38
CA LYS A 67 -1.58 -12.68 -16.77
C LYS A 67 -1.47 -12.69 -15.25
N GLU A 68 -1.32 -13.87 -14.66
CA GLU A 68 -1.12 -14.03 -13.21
C GLU A 68 0.13 -13.28 -12.74
N HIS A 69 1.23 -13.39 -13.49
CA HIS A 69 2.46 -12.65 -13.19
C HIS A 69 2.24 -11.13 -13.16
N LYS A 70 1.47 -10.58 -14.12
CA LYS A 70 1.12 -9.15 -14.13
C LYS A 70 0.28 -8.76 -12.92
N GLU A 71 -0.71 -9.57 -12.55
CA GLU A 71 -1.54 -9.33 -11.36
C GLU A 71 -0.69 -9.36 -10.07
N MET A 72 0.27 -10.28 -9.97
CA MET A 72 1.21 -10.36 -8.85
C MET A 72 2.21 -9.19 -8.84
N GLU A 73 2.66 -8.72 -10.00
CA GLU A 73 3.43 -7.48 -10.11
C GLU A 73 2.64 -6.26 -9.61
N GLU A 74 1.37 -6.15 -9.98
CA GLU A 74 0.50 -5.07 -9.51
C GLU A 74 0.32 -5.12 -7.98
N LYS A 75 0.07 -6.31 -7.42
CA LYS A 75 0.01 -6.51 -5.97
C LYS A 75 1.32 -6.10 -5.28
N LYS A 76 2.47 -6.49 -5.84
CA LYS A 76 3.79 -6.10 -5.34
C LYS A 76 4.00 -4.58 -5.37
N LYS A 77 3.65 -3.91 -6.48
CA LYS A 77 3.73 -2.44 -6.61
C LYS A 77 2.86 -1.74 -5.56
N CYS A 78 1.63 -2.23 -5.36
CA CYS A 78 0.73 -1.71 -4.34
C CYS A 78 1.29 -1.88 -2.93
N LEU A 79 1.85 -3.06 -2.61
CA LEU A 79 2.48 -3.32 -1.32
C LEU A 79 3.66 -2.38 -1.05
N VAL A 80 4.56 -2.22 -2.03
CA VAL A 80 5.71 -1.32 -1.93
C VAL A 80 5.24 0.12 -1.70
N GLU A 81 4.24 0.60 -2.43
CA GLU A 81 3.71 1.94 -2.26
C GLU A 81 3.04 2.14 -0.90
N ALA A 82 2.25 1.16 -0.43
CA ALA A 82 1.61 1.22 0.89
C ALA A 82 2.65 1.27 2.02
N LEU A 83 3.66 0.40 1.97
CA LEU A 83 4.75 0.39 2.93
C LEU A 83 5.57 1.69 2.91
N ALA A 84 5.88 2.22 1.72
CA ALA A 84 6.62 3.47 1.59
C ALA A 84 5.87 4.65 2.23
N ARG A 85 4.55 4.75 1.99
CA ARG A 85 3.71 5.80 2.58
C ARG A 85 3.57 5.64 4.09
N LYS A 86 3.41 4.40 4.58
CA LYS A 86 3.41 4.08 6.01
C LYS A 86 4.72 4.50 6.66
N ALA A 87 5.86 4.15 6.08
CA ALA A 87 7.18 4.48 6.60
C ALA A 87 7.37 6.00 6.72
N ARG A 88 6.96 6.76 5.70
CA ARG A 88 6.97 8.23 5.74
C ARG A 88 6.08 8.78 6.84
N ALA A 89 4.83 8.30 6.91
CA ALA A 89 3.88 8.75 7.94
C ALA A 89 4.39 8.47 9.36
N VAL A 90 4.97 7.28 9.60
CA VAL A 90 5.57 6.93 10.90
C VAL A 90 6.82 7.76 11.19
N SER A 91 7.63 8.07 10.18
CA SER A 91 8.80 8.94 10.36
C SER A 91 8.37 10.35 10.76
N GLU A 92 7.37 10.90 10.10
CA GLU A 92 6.80 12.22 10.41
C GLU A 92 6.06 12.27 11.76
N MET A 93 5.49 11.15 12.22
CA MET A 93 4.95 11.06 13.58
C MET A 93 6.05 11.08 14.65
N ASN A 94 7.24 10.56 14.32
CA ASN A 94 8.37 10.44 15.23
C ASN A 94 9.32 11.64 15.17
N GLU A 95 9.22 12.48 14.14
CA GLU A 95 9.83 13.81 14.13
C GLU A 95 9.05 14.67 15.14
N GLU A 96 9.58 14.78 16.37
CA GLU A 96 9.16 15.83 17.29
C GLU A 96 9.29 17.18 16.59
N PRO A 97 8.39 18.15 16.85
CA PRO A 97 8.58 19.51 16.36
C PRO A 97 9.94 19.96 16.85
N SER A 98 10.90 20.08 15.93
CA SER A 98 12.15 20.74 16.26
C SER A 98 11.78 22.18 16.57
N ASP A 99 11.64 22.50 17.86
CA ASP A 99 11.61 23.86 18.36
C ASP A 99 12.93 24.49 17.89
N GLY A 100 12.86 25.13 16.73
CA GLY A 100 13.94 25.94 16.19
C GLY A 100 14.14 27.09 17.17
N PHE A 101 15.16 26.97 18.00
CA PHE A 101 15.75 28.10 18.70
C PHE A 101 16.15 29.16 17.66
N GLY A 102 15.34 30.22 17.58
CA GLY A 102 15.69 31.50 16.97
C GLY A 102 16.19 32.46 18.04
#